data_AF-A0A0D8X866-F1
#
_entry.id   AF-A0A0D8X866-F1
#
_cell.length_a   1.000
_cell.length_b   1.000
_cell.length_c   1.000
_cell.angle_alpha   90.00
_cell.angle_beta   90.00
_cell.angle_gamma   90.00
#
_symmetry.space_group_name_H-M   'P 1'
#
loop_
_entity.id
_entity.type
_entity.pdbx_description
1 polymer ?
#
loop_
_entity_poly.entity_id
_entity_poly.type
_entity_poly.pdbx_seq_one_letter_code
_entity_poly.pdbx_strand_id
1 'polypeptide(L)'
;MVSEELVRCAILWHEQWHDALDEASRQYFQEKNTTAMMETLEPVHKMIEKGPTTLKEQSFNQTYYCELSDAYKFCQAFKRTENVKELTQAWEIYCQVFKKITAQLRQLTSLDLNYISPMLMKAKVREVISPV
;
A
#
# COMPACT_ATOMS: atom_id res chain seq x y z
N MET A 1 9.18 -16.61 13.01
CA MET A 1 10.36 -16.32 12.15
C MET A 1 9.98 -16.26 10.67
N VAL A 2 9.77 -17.36 9.93
CA VAL A 2 9.40 -17.27 8.48
C VAL A 2 8.01 -16.65 8.27
N SER A 3 7.01 -16.94 9.11
CA SER A 3 5.67 -16.34 9.00
C SER A 3 5.61 -14.85 9.33
N GLU A 4 6.44 -14.39 10.29
CA GLU A 4 6.47 -12.98 10.72
C GLU A 4 7.10 -12.07 9.67
N GLU A 5 8.22 -12.48 9.06
CA GLU A 5 8.82 -11.71 7.97
C GLU A 5 7.93 -11.73 6.71
N LEU A 6 7.25 -12.86 6.45
CA LEU A 6 6.24 -12.95 5.38
C LEU A 6 5.03 -12.05 5.63
N VAL A 7 4.64 -11.81 6.88
CA VAL A 7 3.60 -10.82 7.24
C VAL A 7 4.14 -9.40 7.11
N ARG A 8 5.36 -9.13 7.59
CA ARG A 8 5.96 -7.80 7.54
C ARG A 8 6.19 -7.30 6.10
N CYS A 9 6.67 -8.16 5.21
CA CYS A 9 6.81 -7.82 3.79
C CYS A 9 5.44 -7.67 3.08
N ALA A 10 4.40 -8.36 3.57
CA ALA A 10 3.03 -8.24 3.02
C ALA A 10 2.47 -6.85 3.19
N ILE A 11 2.64 -6.32 4.39
CA ILE A 11 2.08 -5.05 4.81
C ILE A 11 2.83 -3.93 4.09
N LEU A 12 4.13 -4.12 3.85
CA LEU A 12 5.01 -3.09 3.28
C LEU A 12 4.55 -2.53 1.93
N TRP A 13 4.05 -3.34 0.98
CA TRP A 13 3.55 -2.81 -0.29
C TRP A 13 2.20 -2.10 -0.12
N HIS A 14 1.31 -2.65 0.71
CA HIS A 14 0.01 -2.05 0.99
C HIS A 14 0.16 -0.71 1.73
N GLU A 15 1.05 -0.63 2.72
CA GLU A 15 1.40 0.60 3.43
C GLU A 15 2.04 1.62 2.50
N GLN A 16 3.06 1.24 1.72
CA GLN A 16 3.69 2.17 0.78
C GLN A 16 2.69 2.75 -0.23
N TRP A 17 1.79 1.92 -0.77
CA TRP A 17 0.74 2.39 -1.65
C TRP A 17 -0.27 3.28 -0.94
N HIS A 18 -0.68 2.91 0.28
CA HIS A 18 -1.60 3.71 1.08
C HIS A 18 -1.02 5.10 1.38
N ASP A 19 0.20 5.16 1.89
CA ASP A 19 0.87 6.40 2.27
C ASP A 19 1.16 7.29 1.06
N ALA A 20 1.64 6.70 -0.04
CA ALA A 20 1.88 7.43 -1.28
C ALA A 20 0.59 8.01 -1.87
N LEU A 21 -0.52 7.27 -1.82
CA LEU A 21 -1.82 7.75 -2.30
C LEU A 21 -2.39 8.85 -1.42
N ASP A 22 -2.23 8.75 -0.10
CA ASP A 22 -2.68 9.78 0.84
C ASP A 22 -1.90 11.09 0.62
N GLU A 23 -0.57 11.01 0.55
CA GLU A 23 0.30 12.17 0.31
C GLU A 23 0.08 12.78 -1.08
N ALA A 24 -0.04 11.95 -2.13
CA ALA A 24 -0.38 12.42 -3.46
C ALA A 24 -1.75 13.11 -3.49
N SER A 25 -2.72 12.64 -2.69
CA SER A 25 -4.05 13.26 -2.61
C SER A 25 -3.97 14.64 -1.96
N ARG A 26 -3.13 14.80 -0.93
CA ARG A 26 -2.86 16.09 -0.29
C ARG A 26 -2.30 17.09 -1.30
N GLN A 27 -1.26 16.68 -2.04
CA GLN A 27 -0.61 17.51 -3.05
C GLN A 27 -1.57 17.90 -4.19
N TYR A 28 -2.42 16.98 -4.65
CA TYR A 28 -3.36 17.27 -5.73
C TYR A 28 -4.57 18.11 -5.29
N PHE A 29 -5.25 17.72 -4.21
CA PHE A 29 -6.50 18.37 -3.82
C PHE A 29 -6.27 19.67 -3.06
N GLN A 30 -5.25 19.75 -2.20
CA GLN A 30 -4.96 20.92 -1.37
C GLN A 30 -3.98 21.87 -2.05
N GLU A 31 -2.84 21.36 -2.54
CA GLU A 31 -1.78 22.20 -3.09
C GLU A 31 -1.92 22.45 -4.61
N LYS A 32 -2.82 21.73 -5.28
CA LYS A 32 -2.99 21.75 -6.76
C LYS A 32 -1.69 21.43 -7.51
N ASN A 33 -0.77 20.71 -6.87
CA ASN A 33 0.53 20.39 -7.41
C ASN A 33 0.50 18.99 -8.05
N THR A 34 0.23 18.95 -9.35
CA THR A 34 0.17 17.71 -10.14
C THR A 34 1.55 17.09 -10.36
N THR A 35 2.60 17.92 -10.41
CA THR A 35 3.98 17.44 -10.59
C THR A 35 4.46 16.68 -9.35
N ALA A 36 4.32 17.28 -8.16
CA ALA A 36 4.68 16.62 -6.90
C ALA A 36 3.88 15.34 -6.69
N MET A 37 2.59 15.36 -7.03
CA MET A 37 1.73 14.18 -6.97
C MET A 37 2.30 13.03 -7.80
N MET A 38 2.74 13.32 -9.04
CA MET A 38 3.33 12.28 -9.89
C MET A 38 4.70 11.81 -9.39
N GLU A 39 5.53 12.71 -8.87
CA GLU A 39 6.82 12.35 -8.26
C GLU A 39 6.64 11.43 -7.05
N THR A 40 5.57 11.63 -6.28
CA THR A 40 5.20 10.78 -5.14
C THR A 40 4.71 9.39 -5.58
N LEU A 41 3.93 9.31 -6.66
CA LEU A 41 3.38 8.03 -7.16
C LEU A 41 4.37 7.23 -8.02
N GLU A 42 5.32 7.88 -8.67
CA GLU A 42 6.30 7.21 -9.55
C GLU A 42 7.14 6.12 -8.88
N PRO A 43 7.69 6.27 -7.66
CA PRO A 43 8.47 5.21 -7.02
C PRO A 43 7.63 3.97 -6.70
N VAL A 44 6.37 4.14 -6.27
CA VAL A 44 5.48 3.00 -5.97
C VAL A 44 5.01 2.28 -7.24
N HIS A 45 4.82 2.99 -8.35
CA HIS A 45 4.61 2.37 -9.67
C HIS A 45 5.83 1.58 -10.13
N LYS A 46 7.03 2.15 -10.02
CA LYS A 46 8.29 1.44 -10.35
C LYS A 46 8.50 0.21 -9.48
N MET A 47 8.05 0.24 -8.23
CA MET A 47 8.13 -0.91 -7.33
C MET A 47 7.29 -2.09 -7.86
N ILE A 48 6.04 -1.86 -8.27
CA ILE A 48 5.17 -2.94 -8.79
C ILE A 48 5.61 -3.43 -10.18
N GLU A 49 6.19 -2.55 -11.00
CA GLU A 49 6.75 -2.88 -12.33
C GLU A 49 7.99 -3.79 -12.25
N LYS A 50 8.82 -3.65 -11.20
CA LYS A 50 9.95 -4.58 -10.96
C LYS A 50 9.49 -6.03 -10.78
N GLY A 51 8.21 -6.23 -10.48
CA GLY A 51 7.59 -7.53 -10.31
C GLY A 51 7.69 -8.04 -8.87
N PRO A 52 6.84 -9.02 -8.53
CA PRO A 52 6.77 -9.57 -7.19
C PRO A 52 7.93 -10.54 -6.95
N THR A 53 8.59 -10.38 -5.80
CA THR A 53 9.64 -11.27 -5.30
C THR A 53 9.11 -12.27 -4.27
N THR A 54 7.94 -12.00 -3.68
CA THR A 54 7.27 -12.88 -2.72
C THR A 54 5.85 -13.24 -3.16
N LEU A 55 5.31 -14.35 -2.62
CA LEU A 55 3.93 -14.80 -2.90
C LEU A 55 2.87 -13.74 -2.56
N LYS A 56 3.15 -12.87 -1.58
CA LYS A 56 2.21 -11.83 -1.18
C LYS A 56 2.27 -10.60 -2.07
N GLU A 57 3.45 -10.22 -2.52
CA GLU A 57 3.59 -9.23 -3.59
C GLU A 57 2.92 -9.74 -4.87
N GLN A 58 2.99 -11.05 -5.13
CA GLN A 58 2.29 -11.66 -6.25
C GLN A 58 0.78 -11.54 -6.10
N SER A 59 0.25 -11.78 -4.89
CA SER A 59 -1.18 -11.56 -4.58
C SER A 59 -1.58 -10.09 -4.73
N PHE A 60 -0.73 -9.15 -4.28
CA PHE A 60 -0.98 -7.72 -4.46
C PHE A 60 -1.05 -7.36 -5.95
N ASN A 61 -0.05 -7.78 -6.73
CA ASN A 61 -0.02 -7.52 -8.16
C ASN A 61 -1.21 -8.16 -8.89
N GLN A 62 -1.58 -9.40 -8.58
CA GLN A 62 -2.76 -10.02 -9.18
C GLN A 62 -4.05 -9.24 -8.90
N THR A 63 -4.13 -8.55 -7.77
CA THR A 63 -5.34 -7.85 -7.32
C THR A 63 -5.40 -6.40 -7.80
N TYR A 64 -4.26 -5.70 -7.86
CA TYR A 64 -4.22 -4.24 -8.04
C TYR A 64 -3.39 -3.76 -9.23
N TYR A 65 -2.53 -4.61 -9.82
CA TYR A 65 -1.59 -4.17 -10.85
C TYR A 65 -2.29 -3.60 -12.08
N CYS A 66 -3.40 -4.22 -12.51
CA CYS A 66 -4.14 -3.78 -13.68
C CYS A 66 -4.70 -2.37 -13.46
N GLU A 67 -5.44 -2.16 -12.36
CA GLU A 67 -6.00 -0.84 -12.04
C GLU A 67 -4.91 0.22 -11.84
N LEU A 68 -3.84 -0.11 -11.11
CA LEU A 68 -2.73 0.82 -10.87
C LEU A 68 -2.01 1.19 -12.17
N SER A 69 -1.74 0.20 -13.03
CA SER A 69 -1.12 0.44 -14.33
C SER A 69 -1.99 1.32 -15.23
N ASP A 70 -3.30 1.10 -15.24
CA ASP A 70 -4.23 1.93 -16.02
C ASP A 70 -4.31 3.36 -15.48
N ALA A 71 -4.39 3.55 -14.16
CA ALA A 71 -4.32 4.87 -13.53
C ALA A 71 -3.02 5.60 -13.89
N TYR A 72 -1.89 4.88 -13.94
CA TYR A 72 -0.60 5.45 -14.32
C TYR A 72 -0.55 5.87 -15.78
N LYS A 73 -1.16 5.11 -16.70
CA LYS A 73 -1.27 5.49 -18.12
C LYS A 73 -2.04 6.80 -18.27
N PHE A 74 -3.14 6.97 -17.54
CA PHE A 74 -3.88 8.24 -17.53
C PHE A 74 -3.03 9.41 -16.99
N CYS A 75 -2.23 9.20 -15.94
CA CYS A 75 -1.26 10.20 -15.49
C CYS A 75 -0.23 10.54 -16.57
N GLN A 76 0.30 9.55 -17.30
CA GLN A 76 1.23 9.80 -18.40
C GLN A 76 0.57 10.51 -19.60
N ALA A 77 -0.69 10.20 -19.89
CA ALA A 77 -1.47 10.90 -20.91
C ALA A 77 -1.70 12.37 -20.54
N PHE A 78 -1.99 12.65 -19.26
CA PHE A 78 -2.05 14.01 -18.74
C PHE A 78 -0.74 14.77 -18.94
N LYS A 79 0.43 14.17 -18.68
CA LYS A 79 1.74 14.82 -18.92
C LYS A 79 1.93 15.27 -20.38
N ARG A 80 1.27 14.62 -21.35
CA ARG A 80 1.38 14.93 -22.79
C ARG A 80 0.30 15.89 -23.29
N THR A 81 -0.90 15.80 -22.72
CA THR A 81 -2.10 16.48 -23.23
C THR A 81 -2.57 17.63 -22.37
N GLU A 82 -2.13 17.70 -21.11
CA GLU A 82 -2.59 18.62 -20.06
C GLU A 82 -4.12 18.56 -19.82
N ASN A 83 -4.76 17.48 -20.28
CA ASN A 83 -6.20 17.32 -20.18
C ASN A 83 -6.60 16.80 -18.79
N VAL A 84 -7.19 17.69 -17.97
CA VAL A 84 -7.65 17.39 -16.61
C VAL A 84 -8.59 16.19 -16.54
N LYS A 85 -9.34 15.87 -17.61
CA LYS A 85 -10.23 14.69 -17.63
C LYS A 85 -9.47 13.37 -17.45
N GLU A 86 -8.29 13.25 -18.03
CA GLU A 86 -7.41 12.08 -17.88
C GLU A 86 -7.00 11.93 -16.41
N LEU A 87 -6.66 13.06 -15.78
CA LEU A 87 -6.24 13.07 -14.38
C LEU A 87 -7.39 12.73 -13.42
N THR A 88 -8.62 13.20 -13.72
CA THR A 88 -9.81 12.80 -12.98
C THR A 88 -10.07 11.30 -13.07
N GLN A 89 -9.94 10.70 -14.26
CA GLN A 89 -10.08 9.25 -14.45
C GLN A 89 -9.02 8.46 -13.67
N ALA A 90 -7.76 8.92 -13.70
CA ALA A 90 -6.70 8.33 -12.88
C ALA A 90 -7.08 8.34 -11.39
N TRP A 91 -7.59 9.47 -10.89
CA TRP A 91 -7.97 9.63 -9.50
C TRP A 91 -9.17 8.77 -9.07
N GLU A 92 -10.14 8.56 -9.95
CA GLU A 92 -11.25 7.62 -9.66
C GLU A 92 -10.73 6.21 -9.39
N ILE A 93 -9.78 5.74 -10.22
CA ILE A 93 -9.15 4.43 -10.05
C ILE A 93 -8.31 4.40 -8.77
N TYR A 94 -7.46 5.41 -8.54
CA TYR A 94 -6.66 5.50 -7.33
C TYR A 94 -7.51 5.52 -6.05
N CYS A 95 -8.63 6.22 -6.04
CA CYS A 95 -9.55 6.25 -4.90
C CYS A 95 -10.18 4.88 -4.63
N GLN A 96 -10.52 4.11 -5.67
CA GLN A 96 -11.03 2.76 -5.53
C GLN A 96 -9.98 1.82 -4.94
N VAL A 97 -8.75 1.87 -5.48
CA VAL A 97 -7.63 1.07 -4.98
C VAL A 97 -7.30 1.44 -3.54
N PHE A 98 -7.20 2.73 -3.22
CA PHE A 98 -6.97 3.22 -1.86
C PHE A 98 -7.97 2.62 -0.86
N LYS A 99 -9.29 2.71 -1.15
CA LYS A 99 -10.33 2.14 -0.29
C LYS A 99 -10.16 0.64 -0.08
N LYS A 100 -9.83 -0.12 -1.14
CA LYS A 100 -9.58 -1.57 -1.05
C LYS A 100 -8.36 -1.85 -0.16
N ILE A 101 -7.27 -1.12 -0.35
CA ILE A 101 -6.03 -1.26 0.42
C ILE A 101 -6.28 -0.91 1.90
N THR A 102 -6.93 0.22 2.21
CA THR A 102 -7.26 0.60 3.59
C THR A 102 -8.11 -0.46 4.29
N ALA A 103 -9.07 -1.07 3.58
CA ALA A 103 -9.89 -2.14 4.14
C ALA A 103 -9.06 -3.40 4.44
N GLN A 104 -8.16 -3.79 3.53
CA GLN A 104 -7.27 -4.94 3.75
C GLN A 104 -6.26 -4.68 4.87
N LEU A 105 -5.66 -3.49 4.94
CA LEU A 105 -4.74 -3.12 6.03
C LEU A 105 -5.43 -3.25 7.38
N ARG A 106 -6.66 -2.73 7.54
CA ARG A 106 -7.42 -2.86 8.79
C ARG A 106 -7.62 -4.33 9.21
N GLN A 107 -7.89 -5.22 8.25
CA GLN A 107 -8.05 -6.65 8.52
C GLN A 107 -6.73 -7.32 8.91
N LEU A 108 -5.64 -6.98 8.21
CA LEU A 108 -4.30 -7.51 8.49
C LEU A 108 -3.80 -7.06 9.87
N THR A 109 -3.92 -5.78 10.21
CA THR A 109 -3.54 -5.27 11.53
C THR A 109 -4.34 -5.93 12.65
N SER A 110 -5.63 -6.21 12.44
CA SER A 110 -6.45 -6.94 13.41
C SER A 110 -6.01 -8.39 13.58
N LEU A 111 -5.70 -9.08 12.47
CA LEU A 111 -5.23 -10.47 12.50
C LEU A 111 -3.86 -10.59 13.17
N ASP A 112 -2.95 -9.67 12.88
CA ASP A 112 -1.62 -9.63 13.50
C ASP A 112 -1.72 -9.33 14.99
N LEU A 113 -2.54 -8.36 15.41
CA LEU A 113 -2.74 -8.10 16.84
C LEU A 113 -3.30 -9.34 17.55
N ASN A 114 -4.23 -10.06 16.91
CA ASN A 114 -4.81 -11.29 17.44
C ASN A 114 -3.85 -12.49 17.42
N TYR A 115 -2.85 -12.51 16.54
CA TYR A 115 -1.83 -13.56 16.49
C TYR A 115 -0.67 -13.26 17.46
N ILE A 116 -0.30 -11.98 17.56
CA ILE A 116 0.74 -11.46 18.43
C ILE A 116 0.25 -11.42 19.90
N SER A 117 -1.01 -11.13 20.18
CA SER A 117 -1.60 -11.10 21.54
C SER A 117 -1.49 -12.45 22.32
N PRO A 118 -1.84 -13.62 21.76
CA PRO A 118 -1.65 -14.91 22.44
C PRO A 118 -0.18 -15.35 22.51
N MET A 119 0.66 -14.96 21.55
CA MET A 119 2.11 -15.21 21.60
C MET A 119 2.80 -14.33 22.65
N LEU A 120 2.40 -13.05 22.78
CA LEU A 120 2.83 -12.15 23.84
C LEU A 120 2.35 -12.62 25.22
N MET A 121 1.11 -13.14 25.33
CA MET A 121 0.65 -13.76 26.58
C MET A 121 1.51 -14.98 26.96
N LYS A 122 1.87 -15.84 26.00
CA LYS A 122 2.74 -17.01 26.28
C LYS A 122 4.19 -16.61 26.58
N ALA A 123 4.73 -15.60 25.92
CA ALA A 123 6.09 -15.10 26.18
C ALA A 123 6.20 -14.42 27.55
N LYS A 124 5.16 -13.67 27.97
CA LYS A 124 5.15 -12.95 29.24
C LYS A 124 4.96 -13.84 30.47
N VAL A 125 4.50 -15.08 30.30
CA VAL A 125 4.38 -16.09 31.38
C VAL A 125 5.70 -16.82 31.65
N ARG A 126 6.74 -16.67 30.81
CA ARG A 126 8.00 -17.43 30.96
C ARG A 126 9.11 -16.68 31.71
N GLU A 127 8.96 -15.40 32.03
CA GLU A 127 9.96 -14.63 32.81
C GLU A 127 9.69 -14.59 34.33
N VAL A 128 8.67 -15.29 34.82
CA VAL A 128 8.39 -15.40 36.27
C VAL A 128 8.61 -16.84 36.74
N ILE A 129 9.84 -17.34 36.61
CA ILE A 129 10.32 -18.43 37.46
C ILE A 129 11.76 -18.11 37.88
N SER A 130 11.92 -17.27 38.89
CA SER A 130 13.03 -17.40 39.83
C SER A 130 12.43 -17.36 41.24
N PRO A 131 12.54 -18.45 42.02
CA PRO A 131 12.11 -18.46 43.41
C PRO A 131 13.10 -17.65 44.26
N VAL A 132 12.58 -16.96 45.27
CA VAL A 132 13.34 -16.55 46.46
C VAL A 132 12.93 -17.47 47.59
#